data_AF-A0A0D6ADU3-F1
#
_entry.id   AF-A0A0D6ADU3-F1
#
_cell.length_a   1.000
_cell.length_b   1.000
_cell.length_c   1.000
_cell.angle_alpha   90.00
_cell.angle_beta   90.00
_cell.angle_gamma   90.00
#
_symmetry.space_group_name_H-M   'P 1'
#
loop_
_entity.id
_entity.type
_entity.pdbx_description
1 polymer ?
#
loop_
_entity_poly.entity_id
_entity_poly.type
_entity_poly.pdbx_seq_one_letter_code
_entity_poly.pdbx_strand_id
1 'polypeptide(L)'
;MFVYHVEELRNQGILNLANSELFHQGQKLVKSISISKRLKQMAINICQQEYQAGRVCIVVENESHFTIWKQKIDNQLKKKITSDSPSESKIEVKPLDAQLISVCEKQLGQYVGPISKFIVDDLVAENPHITSKKLVNLVSEEIPDESHREEFKKYFINILKD
;
A
#
# COMPACT_ATOMS: atom_id res chain seq x y z
N MET A 1 -1.23 19.53 4.65
CA MET A 1 -1.04 18.09 4.91
C MET A 1 0.13 17.92 5.85
N PHE A 2 0.01 17.04 6.85
CA PHE A 2 1.01 16.89 7.90
C PHE A 2 1.56 15.46 7.91
N VAL A 3 2.86 15.33 7.71
CA VAL A 3 3.63 14.12 8.03
C VAL A 3 4.24 14.39 9.40
N TYR A 4 4.00 13.52 10.36
CA TYR A 4 4.55 13.66 11.70
C TYR A 4 5.52 12.51 12.00
N HIS A 5 6.59 12.81 12.72
CA HIS A 5 7.40 11.75 13.29
C HIS A 5 6.69 11.16 14.51
N VAL A 6 6.80 9.84 14.72
CA VAL A 6 6.13 9.14 15.84
C VAL A 6 6.45 9.78 17.20
N GLU A 7 7.70 10.22 17.38
CA GLU A 7 8.17 10.87 18.61
C GLU A 7 7.56 12.27 18.84
N GLU A 8 7.28 13.02 17.76
CA GLU A 8 6.62 14.33 17.88
C GLU A 8 5.20 14.19 18.42
N LEU A 9 4.47 13.19 17.91
CA LEU A 9 3.10 12.91 18.35
C LEU A 9 3.07 12.35 19.79
N ARG A 10 4.09 11.59 20.16
CA ARG A 10 4.25 11.06 21.52
C ARG A 10 4.50 12.17 22.54
N ASN A 11 5.41 13.09 22.22
CA ASN A 11 5.71 14.24 23.08
C ASN A 11 4.51 15.19 23.25
N GLN A 12 3.60 15.22 22.26
CA GLN A 12 2.36 16.00 22.32
C GLN A 12 1.19 15.25 22.98
N GLY A 13 1.38 13.98 23.40
CA GLY A 13 0.30 13.15 23.96
C GLY A 13 -0.80 12.77 22.98
N ILE A 14 -0.56 12.94 21.67
CA ILE A 14 -1.52 12.74 20.58
C ILE A 14 -1.61 11.26 20.19
N LEU A 15 -0.51 10.53 20.32
CA LEU A 15 -0.40 9.11 19.97
C LEU A 15 -0.21 8.27 21.25
N ASN A 16 -1.17 7.39 21.53
CA ASN A 16 -1.04 6.38 22.58
C ASN A 16 -0.89 4.99 21.95
N LEU A 17 0.35 4.49 21.92
CA LEU A 17 0.69 3.19 21.37
C LEU A 17 0.11 2.01 22.18
N ALA A 18 -0.17 2.19 23.48
CA ALA A 18 -0.74 1.12 24.31
C ALA A 18 -2.15 0.72 23.84
N ASN A 19 -2.90 1.67 23.30
CA ASN A 19 -4.26 1.44 22.81
C ASN A 19 -4.35 1.43 21.28
N SER A 20 -3.25 1.73 20.57
CA SER A 20 -3.26 1.96 19.12
C SER A 20 -4.31 3.00 18.70
N GLU A 21 -4.42 4.08 19.47
CA GLU A 21 -5.36 5.17 19.22
C GLU A 21 -4.62 6.50 19.06
N LEU A 22 -5.04 7.28 18.06
CA LEU A 22 -4.50 8.59 17.77
C LEU A 22 -5.66 9.60 17.68
N PHE A 23 -5.51 10.74 18.32
CA PHE A 23 -6.52 11.81 18.31
C PHE A 23 -6.00 13.06 17.62
N HIS A 24 -6.64 13.49 16.54
CA HIS A 24 -6.24 14.71 15.83
C HIS A 24 -7.46 15.58 15.53
N GLN A 25 -7.38 16.86 15.85
CA GLN A 25 -8.49 17.83 15.68
C GLN A 25 -9.81 17.35 16.34
N GLY A 26 -9.71 16.68 17.49
CA GLY A 26 -10.87 16.09 18.17
C GLY A 26 -11.43 14.82 17.53
N GLN A 27 -10.84 14.33 16.44
CA GLN A 27 -11.23 13.08 15.78
C GLN A 27 -10.34 11.92 16.18
N LYS A 28 -10.96 10.77 16.46
CA LYS A 28 -10.26 9.51 16.68
C LYS A 28 -9.88 8.89 15.34
N LEU A 29 -8.58 8.75 15.10
CA LEU A 29 -8.01 8.07 13.97
C LEU A 29 -7.60 6.66 14.37
N VAL A 30 -7.74 5.73 13.43
CA VAL A 30 -7.33 4.33 13.57
C VAL A 30 -6.21 4.03 12.61
N LYS A 31 -5.31 3.14 13.03
CA LYS A 31 -4.23 2.64 12.17
C LYS A 31 -4.86 1.91 10.98
N SER A 32 -4.54 2.34 9.76
CA SER A 32 -5.07 1.77 8.52
C SER A 32 -4.07 0.82 7.89
N ILE A 33 -2.92 1.36 7.47
CA ILE A 33 -1.89 0.62 6.75
C ILE A 33 -0.50 1.08 7.20
N SER A 34 0.48 0.19 7.08
CA SER A 34 1.89 0.51 7.22
C SER A 34 2.60 0.14 5.93
N ILE A 35 3.39 1.05 5.37
CA ILE A 35 4.09 0.88 4.09
C ILE A 35 5.56 1.29 4.23
N SER A 36 6.42 0.74 3.38
CA SER A 36 7.85 1.04 3.34
C SER A 36 8.11 2.54 3.21
N LYS A 37 9.21 3.03 3.82
CA LYS A 37 9.65 4.43 3.65
C LYS A 37 9.92 4.81 2.19
N ARG A 38 10.22 3.84 1.33
CA ARG A 38 10.41 4.07 -0.11
C ARG A 38 9.15 4.61 -0.77
N LEU A 39 7.97 4.23 -0.25
CA LEU A 39 6.66 4.65 -0.74
C LEU A 39 6.15 5.93 -0.07
N LYS A 40 7.06 6.87 0.27
CA LYS A 40 6.70 8.15 0.91
C LYS A 40 5.62 8.90 0.14
N GLN A 41 5.78 8.98 -1.18
CA GLN A 41 4.83 9.68 -2.04
C GLN A 41 3.46 8.98 -2.07
N MET A 42 3.43 7.66 -1.98
CA MET A 42 2.19 6.90 -1.85
C MET A 42 1.47 7.19 -0.53
N ALA A 43 2.20 7.22 0.59
CA ALA A 43 1.63 7.57 1.90
C ALA A 43 0.94 8.94 1.86
N ILE A 44 1.61 9.89 1.22
CA ILE A 44 1.15 11.26 0.96
C ILE A 44 -0.10 11.24 0.07
N ASN A 45 -0.07 10.53 -1.05
CA ASN A 45 -1.20 10.45 -1.99
C ASN A 45 -2.45 9.84 -1.34
N ILE A 46 -2.29 8.81 -0.51
CA ILE A 46 -3.41 8.20 0.23
C ILE A 46 -4.06 9.23 1.15
N CYS A 47 -3.27 9.97 1.94
CA CYS A 47 -3.83 11.02 2.78
C CYS A 47 -4.41 12.20 1.98
N GLN A 48 -3.89 12.50 0.80
CA GLN A 48 -4.49 13.51 -0.09
C GLN A 48 -5.86 13.07 -0.60
N GLN A 49 -6.02 11.81 -1.02
CA GLN A 49 -7.31 11.28 -1.44
C GLN A 49 -8.33 11.30 -0.30
N GLU A 50 -7.92 10.91 0.91
CA GLU A 50 -8.76 11.00 2.09
C GLU A 50 -9.18 12.45 2.40
N TYR A 51 -8.22 13.39 2.32
CA TYR A 51 -8.48 14.81 2.52
C TYR A 51 -9.44 15.40 1.48
N GLN A 52 -9.27 15.06 0.20
CA GLN A 52 -10.18 15.46 -0.89
C GLN A 52 -11.58 14.91 -0.68
N ALA A 53 -11.70 13.75 -0.04
CA ALA A 53 -12.98 13.17 0.35
C ALA A 53 -13.51 13.68 1.70
N GLY A 54 -12.92 14.75 2.25
CA GLY A 54 -13.34 15.41 3.49
C GLY A 54 -12.99 14.65 4.77
N ARG A 55 -12.08 13.68 4.72
CA ARG A 55 -11.69 12.84 5.85
C ARG A 55 -10.34 13.25 6.42
N VAL A 56 -10.16 13.00 7.72
CA VAL A 56 -8.89 13.24 8.40
C VAL A 56 -7.97 12.04 8.20
N CYS A 57 -6.77 12.33 7.71
CA CYS A 57 -5.70 11.36 7.50
C CYS A 57 -4.36 11.94 7.94
N ILE A 58 -3.53 11.11 8.57
CA ILE A 58 -2.20 11.46 9.02
C ILE A 58 -1.23 10.36 8.64
N VAL A 59 -0.08 10.78 8.11
CA VAL A 59 1.07 9.89 7.92
C VAL A 59 1.99 10.03 9.13
N VAL A 60 2.22 8.93 9.82
CA VAL A 60 3.14 8.82 10.95
C VAL A 60 4.39 8.09 10.49
N GLU A 61 5.53 8.76 10.52
CA GLU A 61 6.82 8.16 10.24
C GLU A 61 7.37 7.44 11.48
N ASN A 62 7.76 6.17 11.30
CA ASN A 62 8.56 5.41 12.26
C ASN A 62 9.95 5.10 11.66
N GLU A 63 10.82 4.33 12.30
CA GLU A 63 12.19 4.07 11.82
C GLU A 63 12.25 3.40 10.45
N SER A 64 11.40 2.41 10.17
CA SER A 64 11.45 1.59 8.95
C SER A 64 10.26 1.77 7.99
N HIS A 65 9.19 2.42 8.43
CA HIS A 65 7.94 2.48 7.67
C HIS A 65 7.15 3.75 7.97
N PHE A 66 6.26 4.11 7.05
CA PHE A 66 5.18 5.04 7.29
C PHE A 66 3.95 4.27 7.75
N THR A 67 3.21 4.81 8.71
CA THR A 67 1.91 4.32 9.13
C THR A 67 0.87 5.38 8.83
N ILE A 68 -0.17 5.00 8.10
CA ILE A 68 -1.29 5.87 7.79
C ILE A 68 -2.39 5.64 8.82
N TRP A 69 -2.79 6.74 9.48
CA TRP A 69 -3.89 6.80 10.41
C TRP A 69 -5.03 7.59 9.78
N LYS A 70 -6.23 7.01 9.77
CA LYS A 70 -7.40 7.65 9.14
C LYS A 70 -8.62 7.58 10.05
N GLN A 71 -9.57 8.46 9.80
CA GLN A 71 -10.84 8.45 10.50
C GLN A 71 -11.57 7.12 10.24
N LYS A 72 -12.09 6.49 11.30
CA LYS A 72 -12.88 5.27 11.18
C LYS A 72 -14.21 5.62 10.48
N ILE A 73 -14.51 4.95 9.37
CA ILE A 73 -15.80 5.05 8.69
C ILE A 73 -16.81 4.26 9.54
N ASP A 74 -17.82 4.92 10.10
CA ASP A 74 -19.01 4.20 10.57
C ASP A 74 -19.68 3.59 9.35
N ASN A 75 -19.61 2.27 9.28
CA ASN A 75 -19.84 1.46 8.09
C ASN A 75 -21.34 1.41 7.75
N GLN A 76 -21.84 2.42 7.04
CA GLN A 76 -23.21 2.42 6.51
C GLN A 76 -23.32 2.73 5.01
N LEU A 77 -22.23 2.97 4.26
CA LEU A 77 -22.31 3.17 2.80
C LEU A 77 -21.13 2.57 2.04
N LYS A 78 -21.14 1.25 1.83
CA LYS A 78 -20.43 0.60 0.72
C LYS A 78 -21.25 0.78 -0.57
N LYS A 79 -20.76 1.56 -1.55
CA LYS A 79 -21.03 1.30 -2.99
C LYS A 79 -20.22 2.20 -3.94
N LYS A 80 -19.55 1.51 -4.89
CA LYS A 80 -19.41 1.85 -6.33
C LYS A 80 -18.37 2.97 -6.63
N ILE A 81 -17.42 2.87 -7.56
CA ILE A 81 -17.46 2.67 -9.03
C ILE A 81 -15.98 2.42 -9.47
N THR A 82 -15.56 1.34 -10.13
CA THR A 82 -15.56 0.98 -11.58
C THR A 82 -14.83 1.96 -12.54
N SER A 83 -13.73 1.45 -13.13
CA SER A 83 -13.16 1.66 -14.48
C SER A 83 -13.36 2.98 -15.25
N ASP A 84 -12.26 3.55 -15.79
CA ASP A 84 -12.07 3.63 -17.24
C ASP A 84 -10.62 3.97 -17.67
N SER A 85 -10.20 3.45 -18.84
CA SER A 85 -8.93 3.71 -19.56
C SER A 85 -9.08 4.91 -20.55
N PRO A 86 -8.06 5.40 -21.31
CA PRO A 86 -7.58 4.71 -22.54
C PRO A 86 -6.11 4.96 -23.04
N SER A 87 -5.69 4.01 -23.90
CA SER A 87 -4.89 4.07 -25.15
C SER A 87 -3.37 4.38 -25.23
N GLU A 88 -2.63 3.30 -25.57
CA GLU A 88 -1.75 3.07 -26.75
C GLU A 88 -0.57 3.98 -27.11
N SER A 89 0.64 3.38 -27.15
CA SER A 89 1.60 3.44 -28.28
C SER A 89 2.70 2.36 -28.18
N LYS A 90 3.04 1.76 -29.33
CA LYS A 90 3.83 0.53 -29.59
C LYS A 90 5.33 0.61 -29.24
N ILE A 91 5.87 -0.39 -28.52
CA ILE A 91 7.21 -1.00 -28.75
C ILE A 91 7.16 -2.49 -28.31
N GLU A 92 7.65 -3.41 -29.15
CA GLU A 92 7.71 -4.85 -28.91
C GLU A 92 8.77 -5.21 -27.83
N VAL A 93 8.29 -5.53 -26.63
CA VAL A 93 9.02 -6.31 -25.62
C VAL A 93 7.97 -7.26 -25.03
N LYS A 94 8.26 -8.56 -24.93
CA LYS A 94 7.31 -9.57 -24.44
C LYS A 94 6.56 -9.01 -23.21
N PRO A 95 5.25 -8.68 -23.31
CA PRO A 95 4.56 -7.99 -22.24
C PRO A 95 4.58 -8.88 -21.01
N LEU A 96 4.91 -8.30 -19.86
CA LEU A 96 4.66 -8.94 -18.58
C LEU A 96 3.20 -9.40 -18.58
N ASP A 97 2.97 -10.69 -18.36
CA ASP A 97 1.63 -11.25 -18.51
C ASP A 97 0.68 -10.55 -17.54
N ALA A 98 -0.38 -9.92 -18.06
CA ALA A 98 -1.41 -9.29 -17.25
C ALA A 98 -2.02 -10.28 -16.23
N GLN A 99 -1.98 -11.58 -16.54
CA GLN A 99 -2.34 -12.62 -15.59
C GLN A 99 -1.38 -12.65 -14.38
N LEU A 100 -0.07 -12.57 -14.61
CA LEU A 100 0.90 -12.56 -13.52
C LEU A 100 0.72 -11.33 -12.62
N ILE A 101 0.47 -10.16 -13.22
CA ILE A 101 0.16 -8.93 -12.48
C ILE A 101 -1.03 -9.17 -11.57
N SER A 102 -2.15 -9.64 -12.10
CA SER A 102 -3.37 -9.91 -11.32
C SER A 102 -3.16 -10.96 -10.21
N VAL A 103 -2.35 -11.98 -10.48
CA VAL A 103 -1.99 -13.00 -9.47
C VAL A 103 -1.12 -12.39 -8.37
N CYS A 104 -0.15 -11.53 -8.72
CA CYS A 104 0.64 -10.78 -7.75
C CYS A 104 -0.25 -9.90 -6.88
N GLU A 105 -1.17 -9.13 -7.45
CA GLU A 105 -2.12 -8.29 -6.70
C GLU A 105 -2.95 -9.12 -5.72
N LYS A 106 -3.52 -10.24 -6.19
CA LYS A 106 -4.38 -11.10 -5.39
C LYS A 106 -3.62 -11.77 -4.25
N GLN A 107 -2.42 -12.29 -4.52
CA GLN A 107 -1.62 -12.97 -3.50
C GLN A 107 -1.02 -12.00 -2.51
N LEU A 108 -0.48 -10.88 -2.99
CA LEU A 108 0.04 -9.84 -2.11
C LEU A 108 -1.09 -9.31 -1.21
N GLY A 109 -2.31 -9.23 -1.75
CA GLY A 109 -3.50 -8.82 -1.02
C GLY A 109 -3.86 -9.70 0.18
N GLN A 110 -3.40 -10.95 0.23
CA GLN A 110 -3.56 -11.81 1.41
C GLN A 110 -2.75 -11.29 2.61
N TYR A 111 -1.63 -10.61 2.34
CA TYR A 111 -0.68 -10.17 3.36
C TYR A 111 -0.78 -8.69 3.69
N VAL A 112 -1.01 -7.84 2.67
CA VAL A 112 -1.04 -6.37 2.83
C VAL A 112 -2.44 -5.78 2.62
N GLY A 113 -3.42 -6.62 2.27
CA GLY A 113 -4.81 -6.19 2.04
C GLY A 113 -5.02 -5.49 0.70
N PRO A 114 -6.11 -4.71 0.55
CA PRO A 114 -6.57 -4.19 -0.75
C PRO A 114 -5.61 -3.19 -1.41
N ILE A 115 -4.58 -2.73 -0.70
CA ILE A 115 -3.54 -1.87 -1.29
C ILE A 115 -2.63 -2.63 -2.26
N SER A 116 -2.66 -3.96 -2.24
CA SER A 116 -1.81 -4.78 -3.08
C SER A 116 -1.90 -4.43 -4.57
N LYS A 117 -3.08 -4.03 -5.04
CA LYS A 117 -3.29 -3.54 -6.39
C LYS A 117 -2.38 -2.35 -6.71
N PHE A 118 -2.45 -1.30 -5.89
CA PHE A 118 -1.67 -0.09 -6.09
C PHE A 118 -0.17 -0.34 -6.02
N ILE A 119 0.27 -1.22 -5.12
CA ILE A 119 1.69 -1.60 -5.00
C ILE A 119 2.19 -2.24 -6.31
N VAL A 120 1.43 -3.18 -6.86
CA VAL A 120 1.82 -3.86 -8.10
C VAL A 120 1.75 -2.90 -9.28
N ASP A 121 0.70 -2.07 -9.37
CA ASP A 121 0.54 -1.04 -10.40
C ASP A 121 1.73 -0.06 -10.39
N ASP A 122 2.10 0.48 -9.22
CA ASP A 122 3.24 1.40 -9.07
C ASP A 122 4.56 0.73 -9.50
N LEU A 123 4.81 -0.51 -9.06
CA LEU A 123 6.02 -1.24 -9.42
C LEU A 123 6.14 -1.51 -10.91
N VAL A 124 5.03 -1.83 -11.59
CA VAL A 124 5.01 -2.05 -13.05
C VAL A 124 5.19 -0.73 -13.79
N ALA A 125 4.57 0.36 -13.32
CA ALA A 125 4.69 1.69 -13.92
C ALA A 125 6.13 2.25 -13.78
N GLU A 126 6.77 2.06 -12.63
CA GLU A 126 8.15 2.49 -12.36
C GLU A 126 9.19 1.61 -13.08
N ASN A 127 8.83 0.38 -13.45
CA ASN A 127 9.74 -0.56 -14.09
C ASN A 127 9.12 -1.14 -15.39
N PRO A 128 9.08 -0.36 -16.50
CA PRO A 128 8.40 -0.77 -17.74
C PRO A 128 8.94 -2.05 -18.39
N HIS A 129 10.15 -2.47 -18.04
CA HIS A 129 10.81 -3.69 -18.54
C HIS A 129 11.06 -4.72 -17.44
N ILE A 130 10.28 -4.69 -16.36
CA ILE A 130 10.41 -5.64 -15.27
C ILE A 130 10.13 -7.07 -15.75
N THR A 131 10.90 -8.03 -15.26
CA THR A 131 10.67 -9.45 -15.53
C THR A 131 9.77 -10.06 -14.46
N SER A 132 9.08 -11.17 -14.78
CA SER A 132 8.22 -11.90 -13.84
C SER A 132 8.91 -12.20 -12.50
N LYS A 133 10.14 -12.71 -12.55
CA LYS A 133 10.93 -13.01 -11.35
C LYS A 133 11.30 -11.76 -10.57
N LYS A 134 11.62 -10.65 -11.27
CA LYS A 134 11.94 -9.39 -10.62
C LYS A 134 10.71 -8.75 -9.98
N LEU A 135 9.55 -8.82 -10.63
CA LEU A 135 8.28 -8.35 -10.06
C LEU A 135 7.96 -9.10 -8.77
N VAL A 136 7.95 -10.44 -8.80
CA VAL A 136 7.68 -11.27 -7.61
C VAL A 136 8.63 -10.91 -6.46
N ASN A 137 9.91 -10.71 -6.75
CA ASN A 137 10.88 -10.30 -5.74
C ASN A 137 10.54 -8.91 -5.16
N LEU A 138 10.32 -7.89 -5.99
CA LEU A 138 10.00 -6.54 -5.52
C LEU A 138 8.70 -6.52 -4.70
N VAL A 139 7.67 -7.20 -5.20
CA VAL A 139 6.37 -7.30 -4.52
C VAL A 139 6.52 -8.01 -3.16
N SER A 140 7.35 -9.04 -3.08
CA SER A 140 7.57 -9.74 -1.81
C SER A 140 8.20 -8.84 -0.75
N GLU A 141 9.05 -7.87 -1.13
CA GLU A 141 9.67 -6.94 -0.16
C GLU A 141 8.65 -6.02 0.54
N GLU A 142 7.43 -5.90 0.00
CA GLU A 142 6.35 -5.12 0.60
C GLU A 142 5.59 -5.89 1.71
N ILE A 143 5.87 -7.19 1.87
CA ILE A 143 5.33 -8.00 2.97
C ILE A 143 6.25 -7.86 4.19
N PRO A 144 5.78 -7.35 5.35
CA PRO A 144 6.63 -7.09 6.51
C PRO A 144 7.23 -8.34 7.16
N ASP A 145 6.47 -9.44 7.20
CA ASP A 145 6.87 -10.70 7.82
C ASP A 145 7.74 -11.55 6.88
N GLU A 146 8.91 -11.98 7.35
CA GLU A 146 9.87 -12.74 6.55
C GLU A 146 9.36 -14.13 6.15
N SER A 147 8.63 -14.81 7.04
CA SER A 147 8.08 -16.13 6.74
C SER A 147 7.03 -16.05 5.64
N HIS A 148 6.17 -15.02 5.70
CA HIS A 148 5.19 -14.73 4.65
C HIS A 148 5.85 -14.30 3.33
N ARG A 149 6.99 -13.58 3.36
CA ARG A 149 7.78 -13.29 2.14
C ARG A 149 8.22 -14.56 1.44
N GLU A 150 8.77 -15.50 2.20
CA GLU A 150 9.27 -16.76 1.65
C GLU A 150 8.14 -17.67 1.17
N GLU A 151 7.01 -17.71 1.87
CA GLU A 151 5.81 -18.41 1.41
C GLU A 151 5.28 -17.83 0.08
N PHE A 152 5.18 -16.50 0.00
CA PHE A 152 4.81 -15.79 -1.22
C PHE A 152 5.75 -16.13 -2.38
N LYS A 153 7.07 -16.06 -2.18
CA LYS A 153 8.05 -16.42 -3.23
C LYS A 153 7.91 -17.89 -3.66
N LYS A 154 7.71 -18.81 -2.72
CA LYS A 154 7.50 -20.24 -3.01
C LYS A 154 6.27 -20.48 -3.87
N TYR A 155 5.17 -19.77 -3.62
CA TYR A 155 3.97 -19.84 -4.45
C TYR A 155 4.28 -19.54 -5.93
N PHE A 156 5.05 -18.49 -6.21
CA PHE A 156 5.41 -18.12 -7.58
C PHE A 156 6.51 -18.99 -8.19
N ILE A 157 7.41 -19.59 -7.41
CA ILE A 157 8.37 -20.57 -7.92
C ILE A 157 7.66 -21.76 -8.58
N ASN A 158 6.49 -22.17 -8.06
CA ASN A 158 5.72 -23.27 -8.62
C ASN A 158 4.95 -22.87 -9.89
N ILE A 159 4.63 -21.58 -10.05
CA ILE A 159 3.82 -21.07 -11.17
C ILE A 159 4.70 -20.62 -12.34
N LEU A 160 5.91 -20.14 -12.07
CA LEU A 160 6.86 -19.67 -13.10
C LEU A 160 7.75 -20.78 -13.68
N LYS A 161 7.45 -22.06 -13.37
CA LYS A 161 8.23 -23.24 -13.82
C LYS A 161 7.68 -23.91 -15.09
N ASP A 162 6.57 -23.42 -15.63
CA ASP A 162 6.02 -23.79 -16.95
C ASP A 162 6.47 -22.80 -18.03
#